data_AF-A0A4R1HF83-F1
#
_entry.id   AF-A0A4R1HF83-F1
#
_cell.length_a   1.000
_cell.length_b   1.000
_cell.length_c   1.000
_cell.angle_alpha   90.00
_cell.angle_beta   90.00
_cell.angle_gamma   90.00
#
_symmetry.space_group_name_H-M   'P 1'
#
loop_
_entity.id
_entity.type
_entity.pdbx_description
1 polymer ?
#
loop_
_entity_poly.entity_id
_entity_poly.type
_entity_poly.pdbx_seq_one_letter_code
_entity_poly.pdbx_strand_id
1 'polypeptide(L)'
;MRTRGAALFANVVAGLALGFVVANIGFGDYGQLHTMFTLRDPRMLLAFAGAVAIIVVVFAVIGVRRVPPRLHAGVVPGAVLFGIGWAISGGCPAIPLVQLGSGYLPALATIAGIVVGVRLCRRVSPRILPSGTGSCGD
;
A
#
# COMPACT_ATOMS: atom_id res chain seq x y z
N MET A 1 -15.55 -26.45 -2.23
CA MET A 1 -16.21 -25.45 -3.10
C MET A 1 -17.03 -24.38 -2.36
N ARG A 2 -17.44 -24.57 -1.09
CA ARG A 2 -18.21 -23.60 -0.27
C ARG A 2 -17.41 -22.43 0.32
N THR A 3 -16.09 -22.42 0.19
CA THR A 3 -15.19 -21.45 0.83
C THR A 3 -14.94 -20.18 0.01
N ARG A 4 -15.08 -20.22 -1.32
CA ARG A 4 -14.81 -19.05 -2.18
C ARG A 4 -15.79 -17.90 -1.95
N GLY A 5 -17.07 -18.21 -1.75
CA GLY A 5 -18.11 -17.20 -1.48
C GLY A 5 -17.93 -16.52 -0.11
N ALA A 6 -17.68 -17.31 0.95
CA ALA A 6 -17.44 -16.78 2.29
C ALA A 6 -16.14 -15.95 2.37
N ALA A 7 -15.08 -16.40 1.69
CA ALA A 7 -13.83 -15.66 1.60
C ALA A 7 -14.01 -14.34 0.83
N LEU A 8 -14.75 -14.35 -0.29
CA LEU A 8 -15.06 -13.12 -1.03
C LEU A 8 -15.86 -12.13 -0.17
N PHE A 9 -16.90 -12.60 0.52
CA PHE A 9 -17.69 -11.75 1.40
C PHE A 9 -16.85 -11.17 2.54
N ALA A 10 -15.99 -11.97 3.18
CA ALA A 10 -15.09 -11.50 4.23
C ALA A 10 -14.12 -10.42 3.73
N ASN A 11 -13.57 -10.56 2.51
CA ASN A 11 -12.67 -9.55 1.93
C ASN A 11 -13.42 -8.25 1.60
N VAL A 12 -14.65 -8.33 1.08
CA VAL A 12 -15.47 -7.15 0.81
C VAL A 12 -15.80 -6.41 2.10
N VAL A 13 -16.22 -7.13 3.14
CA VAL A 13 -16.52 -6.54 4.46
C VAL A 13 -15.27 -5.92 5.08
N ALA A 14 -14.13 -6.61 5.04
CA ALA A 14 -12.87 -6.08 5.57
C ALA A 14 -12.40 -4.83 4.79
N GLY A 15 -12.55 -4.83 3.47
CA GLY A 15 -12.22 -3.68 2.61
C GLY A 15 -13.12 -2.47 2.90
N LEU A 16 -14.43 -2.69 3.05
CA LEU A 16 -15.38 -1.64 3.43
C LEU A 16 -15.10 -1.10 4.85
N ALA A 17 -14.82 -1.98 5.81
CA ALA A 17 -14.46 -1.57 7.17
C ALA A 17 -13.18 -0.74 7.19
N LEU A 18 -12.15 -1.16 6.45
CA LEU A 18 -10.91 -0.40 6.31
C LEU A 18 -11.16 0.97 5.66
N GLY A 19 -11.91 1.01 4.57
CA GLY A 19 -12.26 2.25 3.88
C GLY A 19 -13.05 3.21 4.77
N PHE A 20 -14.01 2.69 5.54
CA PHE A 20 -14.80 3.47 6.50
C PHE A 20 -13.93 4.07 7.60
N VAL A 21 -13.03 3.28 8.19
CA VAL A 21 -12.11 3.76 9.23
C VAL A 21 -11.19 4.84 8.67
N VAL A 22 -10.57 4.63 7.51
CA VAL A 22 -9.65 5.61 6.89
C VAL A 22 -10.37 6.89 6.48
N ALA A 23 -11.59 6.79 5.96
CA ALA A 23 -12.42 7.96 5.63
C ALA A 23 -12.77 8.78 6.88
N ASN A 24 -13.12 8.12 7.99
CA ASN A 24 -13.45 8.80 9.25
C ASN A 24 -12.22 9.44 9.94
N ILE A 25 -11.02 8.91 9.73
CA ILE A 25 -9.80 9.49 10.33
C ILE A 25 -9.38 10.80 9.62
N GLY A 26 -9.91 11.10 8.42
CA GLY A 26 -9.56 12.30 7.67
C GLY A 26 -8.28 12.18 6.84
N PHE A 27 -7.70 10.97 6.78
CA PHE A 27 -6.57 10.63 5.90
C PHE A 27 -6.85 10.83 4.40
N GLY A 28 -8.10 11.14 4.02
CA GLY A 28 -8.47 11.46 2.65
C GLY A 28 -8.01 12.85 2.17
N ASP A 29 -7.56 13.74 3.05
CA ASP A 29 -7.12 15.09 2.66
C ASP A 29 -5.60 15.16 2.46
N TYR A 30 -5.18 15.57 1.26
CA TYR A 30 -3.78 15.75 0.87
C TYR A 30 -3.06 16.78 1.77
N GLY A 31 -3.79 17.79 2.27
CA GLY A 31 -3.24 18.82 3.16
C GLY A 31 -2.86 18.29 4.54
N GLN A 32 -3.64 17.36 5.09
CA GLN A 32 -3.34 16.75 6.40
C GLN A 32 -2.16 15.77 6.31
N LEU A 33 -2.06 15.04 5.19
CA LEU A 33 -0.93 14.14 4.92
C LEU A 33 0.39 14.89 4.75
N HIS A 34 0.40 16.02 4.04
CA HIS A 34 1.60 16.85 3.93
C HIS A 34 2.06 17.40 5.30
N THR A 35 1.09 17.76 6.16
CA THR A 35 1.35 18.27 7.51
C THR A 35 1.95 17.20 8.44
N MET A 36 1.63 15.93 8.20
CA MET A 36 2.25 14.77 8.85
C MET A 36 3.72 14.59 8.44
N PHE A 37 4.05 14.74 7.15
CA PHE A 37 5.44 14.66 6.66
C PHE A 37 6.30 15.86 7.06
N THR A 38 5.68 17.02 7.30
CA THR A 38 6.35 18.21 7.84
C THR A 38 6.44 18.21 9.38
N LEU A 39 6.09 17.09 10.03
CA LEU A 39 6.16 16.87 11.49
C LEU A 39 5.41 17.93 12.33
N ARG A 40 4.46 18.64 11.71
CA ARG A 40 3.71 19.70 12.38
C ARG A 40 2.56 19.15 13.21
N ASP A 41 2.00 18.01 12.80
CA ASP A 41 0.95 17.28 13.51
C ASP A 41 1.44 15.89 13.97
N PRO A 42 1.89 15.73 15.23
CA PRO A 42 2.33 14.43 15.75
C PRO A 42 1.16 13.44 15.92
N ARG A 43 -0.09 13.92 15.94
CA ARG A 43 -1.29 13.07 16.15
C ARG A 43 -1.48 12.05 15.02
N MET A 44 -1.38 12.48 13.76
CA MET A 44 -1.51 11.60 12.59
C MET A 44 -0.33 10.62 12.50
N LEU A 45 0.88 11.10 12.82
CA LEU A 45 2.09 10.27 12.89
C LEU A 45 1.96 9.15 13.93
N LEU A 46 1.53 9.49 15.15
CA LEU A 46 1.33 8.52 16.23
C LEU A 46 0.17 7.56 15.96
N ALA A 47 -0.90 8.00 15.30
CA ALA A 47 -1.98 7.12 14.88
C ALA A 47 -1.49 6.04 13.88
N PHE A 48 -0.70 6.46 12.88
CA PHE A 48 -0.10 5.52 11.92
C PHE A 48 0.92 4.59 12.58
N ALA A 49 1.83 5.13 13.38
CA ALA A 49 2.84 4.35 14.10
C ALA A 49 2.19 3.36 15.08
N GLY A 50 1.13 3.77 15.79
CA GLY A 50 0.34 2.93 16.68
C GLY A 50 -0.37 1.80 15.93
N ALA A 51 -0.98 2.09 14.78
CA ALA A 51 -1.59 1.06 13.93
C ALA A 51 -0.56 0.02 13.46
N VAL A 52 0.62 0.46 13.02
CA VAL A 52 1.73 -0.45 12.63
C VAL A 52 2.19 -1.27 13.83
N ALA A 53 2.38 -0.66 14.99
CA ALA A 53 2.79 -1.35 16.21
C ALA A 53 1.77 -2.44 16.61
N ILE A 54 0.47 -2.12 16.58
CA ILE A 54 -0.60 -3.10 16.85
C ILE A 54 -0.53 -4.26 15.87
N ILE A 55 -0.40 -3.98 14.56
CA ILE A 55 -0.29 -5.04 13.55
C ILE A 55 0.93 -5.91 13.81
N VAL A 56 2.09 -5.33 14.12
CA VAL A 56 3.32 -6.08 14.43
C VAL A 56 3.12 -6.97 15.66
N VAL A 57 2.51 -6.46 16.73
CA VAL A 57 2.22 -7.23 17.95
C VAL A 57 1.23 -8.37 17.64
N VAL A 58 0.15 -8.09 16.91
CA VAL A 58 -0.84 -9.11 16.53
C VAL A 58 -0.20 -10.21 15.69
N PHE A 59 0.60 -9.86 14.68
CA PHE A 59 1.32 -10.85 13.86
C PHE A 59 2.34 -11.66 14.66
N ALA A 60 3.00 -11.04 15.64
CA ALA A 60 3.91 -11.72 16.55
C ALA A 60 3.19 -12.72 17.45
N VAL A 61 2.04 -12.34 18.03
CA VAL A 61 1.23 -13.20 18.91
C VAL A 61 0.60 -14.38 18.16
N ILE A 62 0.10 -14.15 16.94
CA ILE A 62 -0.51 -15.21 16.12
C ILE A 62 0.54 -16.21 15.59
N GLY A 63 1.84 -15.91 15.73
CA GLY A 63 2.90 -16.80 15.30
C GLY A 63 2.92 -17.00 13.78
N VAL A 64 2.57 -15.95 13.01
CA VAL A 64 2.58 -16.02 11.55
C VAL A 64 3.97 -16.40 11.08
N ARG A 65 4.07 -17.53 10.37
CA ARG A 65 5.33 -18.05 9.83
C ARG A 65 5.93 -16.99 8.90
N ARG A 66 7.02 -16.37 9.35
CA ARG A 66 7.78 -15.43 8.53
C ARG A 66 8.40 -16.20 7.39
N VAL A 67 7.97 -15.91 6.17
CA VAL A 67 8.63 -16.43 4.97
C VAL A 67 9.95 -15.65 4.85
N PRO A 68 11.11 -16.33 4.77
CA PRO A 68 12.37 -15.63 4.62
C PRO A 68 12.33 -14.77 3.35
N PRO A 69 12.67 -13.48 3.44
CA PRO A 69 12.59 -12.59 2.29
C PRO A 69 13.62 -13.05 1.25
N ARG A 70 13.14 -13.41 0.07
CA ARG A 70 14.01 -13.69 -1.08
C ARG A 70 14.45 -12.33 -1.65
N LEU A 71 15.52 -11.77 -1.07
CA LEU A 71 16.10 -10.52 -1.51
C LEU A 71 16.81 -10.74 -2.85
N HIS A 72 16.28 -10.11 -3.89
CA HIS A 72 16.88 -10.09 -5.23
C HIS A 72 17.44 -8.70 -5.51
N ALA A 73 18.45 -8.60 -6.39
CA ALA A 73 19.06 -7.32 -6.76
C ALA A 73 18.04 -6.30 -7.31
N GLY A 74 16.92 -6.78 -7.90
CA GLY A 74 15.82 -5.92 -8.37
C GLY A 74 14.94 -5.32 -7.27
N VAL A 75 15.03 -5.79 -6.02
CA VAL A 75 14.20 -5.28 -4.91
C VAL A 75 14.62 -3.87 -4.52
N VAL A 76 15.92 -3.57 -4.49
CA VAL A 76 16.45 -2.27 -4.09
C VAL A 76 15.97 -1.13 -5.00
N PRO A 77 16.17 -1.17 -6.34
CA PRO A 77 15.68 -0.10 -7.22
C PRO A 77 14.15 -0.02 -7.23
N GLY A 78 13.45 -1.15 -7.12
CA GLY A 78 11.99 -1.17 -7.02
C GLY A 78 11.46 -0.51 -5.75
N ALA A 79 12.07 -0.79 -4.60
CA ALA A 79 11.69 -0.21 -3.32
C ALA A 79 11.95 1.30 -3.26
N VAL A 80 13.08 1.76 -3.83
CA VAL A 80 13.40 3.19 -3.92
C VAL A 80 12.38 3.91 -4.81
N LEU A 81 12.08 3.38 -6.00
CA LEU A 81 11.12 4.01 -6.92
C LEU A 81 9.71 4.03 -6.32
N PHE A 82 9.32 2.96 -5.62
CA PHE A 82 8.05 2.88 -4.91
C PHE A 82 7.95 3.88 -3.76
N GLY A 83 9.01 4.01 -2.95
CA GLY A 83 9.08 4.98 -1.85
C GLY A 83 9.04 6.43 -2.33
N ILE A 84 9.77 6.76 -3.41
CA ILE A 84 9.71 8.08 -4.05
C ILE A 84 8.29 8.38 -4.55
N GLY A 85 7.65 7.39 -5.19
CA GLY A 85 6.27 7.52 -5.64
C GLY A 85 5.30 7.89 -4.50
N TRP A 86 5.42 7.22 -3.36
CA TRP A 86 4.62 7.53 -2.16
C TRP A 86 4.88 8.91 -1.58
N ALA A 87 6.15 9.34 -1.56
CA ALA A 87 6.53 10.66 -1.06
C ALA A 87 5.91 11.76 -1.94
N ILE A 88 5.90 11.57 -3.27
CA ILE A 88 5.29 12.51 -4.22
C ILE A 88 3.76 12.46 -4.14
N SER A 89 3.19 11.26 -4.07
CA SER A 89 1.73 11.08 -4.00
C SER A 89 1.14 11.38 -2.62
N GLY A 90 1.98 11.75 -1.63
CA GLY A 90 1.56 12.16 -0.31
C GLY A 90 0.66 11.14 0.40
N GLY A 91 0.78 9.84 0.11
CA GLY A 91 -0.21 8.85 0.57
C GLY A 91 0.19 7.41 0.33
N CYS A 92 -0.43 6.51 1.10
CA CYS A 92 -0.30 5.06 0.92
C CYS A 92 -1.27 4.56 -0.16
N PRO A 93 -1.09 3.36 -0.77
CA PRO A 93 -1.91 2.88 -1.88
C PRO A 93 -3.38 2.71 -1.49
N ALA A 94 -3.69 2.68 -0.20
CA ALA A 94 -5.07 2.67 0.29
C ALA A 94 -5.74 4.05 0.20
N ILE A 95 -4.98 5.16 0.28
CA ILE A 95 -5.53 6.52 0.27
C ILE A 95 -6.21 6.85 -1.06
N PRO A 96 -5.60 6.61 -2.25
CA PRO A 96 -6.28 6.85 -3.53
C PRO A 96 -7.58 6.06 -3.67
N LEU A 97 -7.64 4.83 -3.15
CA LEU A 97 -8.85 4.00 -3.21
C LEU A 97 -9.99 4.57 -2.35
N VAL A 98 -9.66 5.08 -1.16
CA VAL A 98 -10.63 5.73 -0.26
C VAL A 98 -11.05 7.09 -0.81
N GLN A 99 -10.11 7.88 -1.34
CA GLN A 99 -10.38 9.16 -1.97
C GLN A 99 -11.24 9.03 -3.23
N LEU A 100 -11.08 7.95 -4.00
CA LEU A 100 -11.99 7.65 -5.11
C LEU A 100 -13.43 7.44 -4.62
N GLY A 101 -13.58 6.72 -3.51
CA GLY A 101 -14.87 6.49 -2.86
C GLY A 101 -15.49 7.76 -2.27
N SER A 102 -14.68 8.75 -1.89
CA SER A 102 -15.15 10.05 -1.39
C SER A 102 -15.34 11.11 -2.48
N GLY A 103 -15.18 10.76 -3.76
CA GLY A 103 -15.38 11.69 -4.89
C GLY A 103 -14.22 12.67 -5.15
N TYR A 104 -13.02 12.39 -4.66
CA TYR A 104 -11.85 13.26 -4.84
C TYR A 104 -11.19 13.02 -6.20
N LEU A 105 -11.37 13.97 -7.14
CA LEU A 105 -10.79 13.92 -8.50
C LEU A 105 -9.27 13.65 -8.58
N PRO A 106 -8.42 14.17 -7.68
CA PRO A 106 -6.98 13.89 -7.70
C PRO A 106 -6.61 12.41 -7.55
N ALA A 107 -7.45 11.59 -6.92
CA ALA A 107 -7.19 10.17 -6.73
C ALA A 107 -7.12 9.40 -8.06
N LEU A 108 -7.85 9.85 -9.08
CA LEU A 108 -7.79 9.26 -10.42
C LEU A 108 -6.39 9.40 -11.03
N ALA A 109 -5.70 10.52 -10.80
CA ALA A 109 -4.34 10.73 -11.29
C ALA A 109 -3.35 9.76 -10.63
N THR A 110 -3.48 9.53 -9.33
CA THR A 110 -2.63 8.57 -8.61
C THR A 110 -2.92 7.13 -9.04
N ILE A 111 -4.19 6.75 -9.20
CA ILE A 111 -4.56 5.42 -9.70
C ILE A 111 -4.06 5.22 -11.13
N ALA A 112 -4.21 6.21 -12.01
CA ALA A 112 -3.67 6.15 -13.36
C ALA A 112 -2.13 6.00 -13.34
N GLY A 113 -1.44 6.75 -12.47
CA GLY A 113 0.00 6.62 -12.26
C GLY A 113 0.42 5.22 -11.80
N ILE A 114 -0.33 4.60 -10.87
CA ILE A 114 -0.09 3.22 -10.42
C ILE A 114 -0.28 2.24 -11.58
N VAL A 115 -1.39 2.35 -12.33
CA VAL A 115 -1.70 1.45 -13.45
C VAL A 115 -0.64 1.55 -14.55
N VAL A 116 -0.28 2.78 -14.93
CA VAL A 116 0.76 3.04 -15.95
C VAL A 116 2.13 2.57 -15.46
N GLY A 117 2.49 2.87 -14.21
CA GLY A 117 3.75 2.46 -13.59
C GLY A 117 3.92 0.95 -13.53
N VAL A 118 2.87 0.21 -13.10
CA VAL A 118 2.87 -1.26 -13.11
C VAL A 118 2.98 -1.80 -14.52
N ARG A 119 2.26 -1.21 -15.49
CA ARG A 119 2.31 -1.66 -16.89
C ARG A 119 3.68 -1.43 -17.52
N LEU A 120 4.28 -0.28 -17.24
CA LEU A 120 5.62 0.07 -17.72
C LEU A 120 6.68 -0.80 -17.06
N CYS A 121 6.62 -0.98 -15.74
CA CYS A 121 7.52 -1.87 -15.01
C CYS A 121 7.46 -3.30 -15.54
N ARG A 122 6.27 -3.82 -15.88
CA ARG A 122 6.11 -5.15 -16.52
C ARG A 122 6.70 -5.21 -17.93
N ARG A 123 6.64 -4.12 -18.70
CA ARG A 123 7.21 -4.04 -20.06
C ARG A 123 8.74 -3.91 -20.03
N VAL A 124 9.27 -3.25 -19.01
CA VAL A 124 10.67 -2.82 -18.92
C VAL A 124 11.51 -3.76 -18.05
N SER A 125 10.93 -4.38 -17.02
CA SER A 125 11.59 -5.43 -16.21
C SER A 125 12.32 -6.50 -17.02
N PRO A 126 11.71 -7.12 -18.07
CA PRO A 126 12.42 -8.13 -18.85
C PRO A 126 13.60 -7.59 -19.66
N ARG A 127 13.72 -6.26 -19.82
CA ARG A 127 14.83 -5.61 -20.54
C ARG A 127 15.92 -5.07 -19.63
N ILE A 128 15.58 -4.64 -18.42
CA ILE A 128 16.52 -4.00 -17.47
C ILE A 128 17.12 -5.02 -16.48
N LEU A 129 16.41 -6.10 -16.14
CA LEU A 129 16.93 -7.17 -15.31
C LEU A 129 16.81 -8.53 -16.03
N PRO A 130 17.74 -8.85 -16.95
CA PRO A 130 17.74 -10.13 -17.66
C PRO A 130 18.05 -11.34 -16.77
N SER A 131 18.66 -11.14 -15.59
CA SER A 131 19.21 -12.21 -14.77
C SER A 131 18.88 -11.97 -13.29
N GLY A 132 17.99 -12.78 -12.73
CA GLY A 132 17.58 -12.70 -11.32
C GLY A 132 16.13 -13.09 -11.03
N THR A 133 15.41 -13.60 -12.02
CA THR A 133 14.10 -14.25 -11.88
C THR A 133 14.26 -15.58 -11.13
N GLY A 134 14.53 -15.51 -9.83
CA GLY A 134 14.57 -16.68 -8.92
C GLY A 134 13.39 -16.72 -7.94
N SER A 135 12.38 -15.86 -8.11
CA SER A 135 11.23 -15.79 -7.19
C SER A 135 9.89 -16.21 -7.77
N CYS A 136 9.72 -16.17 -9.10
CA CYS A 136 8.66 -16.95 -9.74
C CYS A 136 9.31 -18.28 -10.08
N GLY A 137 9.08 -19.29 -9.24
CA GLY A 137 9.58 -20.63 -9.50
C GLY A 137 9.03 -21.15 -10.81
N ASP A 138 9.94 -21.42 -11.73
CA ASP A 138 10.02 -22.69 -12.45
C ASP A 138 11.34 -23.35 -12.03
#